data_AF-A0A1Y4RBA5-F1
#
_entry.id   AF-A0A1Y4RBA5-F1
#
_cell.length_a   1.000
_cell.length_b   1.000
_cell.length_c   1.000
_cell.angle_alpha   90.00
_cell.angle_beta   90.00
_cell.angle_gamma   90.00
#
_symmetry.space_group_name_H-M   'P 1'
#
loop_
_entity.id
_entity.type
_entity.pdbx_description
1 polymer ?
#
loop_
_entity_poly.entity_id
_entity_poly.type
_entity_poly.pdbx_seq_one_letter_code
_entity_poly.pdbx_strand_id
1 'polypeptide(L)'
;MIIVFKPKTTDEDVQKIVKQVEDKGLTTHIVVGTETTICGVIGDVTKVDPKQLEVSPVVDHVMRVSEPYKLANRAFHPEDSIIDVAGVKVGGDHLALIAGPCSVESKEQVIMIAKAAKAAGANMLRGGAFKPRTSPYAFQGMGTAGLDILLAAKEETGLPIVSELMSAEYIEEFNEKVDLIQIGARNMQNFDLLKEVGKRCTKPILLKRGLSATYEEWIM
;
A
#
# COMPACT_ATOMS: atom_id res chain seq x y z
N MET A 1 -0.26 21.09 -10.34
CA MET A 1 1.00 20.69 -11.03
C MET A 1 1.57 21.96 -11.66
N ILE A 2 2.88 22.08 -11.79
CA ILE A 2 3.55 23.20 -12.46
C ILE A 2 4.40 22.61 -13.58
N ILE A 3 4.22 23.12 -14.78
CA ILE A 3 5.05 22.80 -15.94
C ILE A 3 6.02 23.95 -16.12
N VAL A 4 7.32 23.64 -16.16
CA VAL A 4 8.38 24.62 -16.39
C VAL A 4 8.86 24.45 -17.83
N PHE A 5 8.81 25.52 -18.62
CA PHE A 5 9.26 25.50 -20.02
C PHE A 5 10.73 25.89 -20.13
N LYS A 6 11.40 25.43 -21.19
CA LYS A 6 12.77 25.84 -21.49
C LYS A 6 12.82 27.34 -21.84
N PRO A 7 13.95 28.02 -21.59
CA PRO A 7 14.12 29.41 -21.98
C PRO A 7 13.86 29.62 -23.47
N LYS A 8 13.25 30.77 -23.83
CA LYS A 8 12.93 31.16 -25.23
C LYS A 8 11.95 30.23 -25.96
N THR A 9 11.15 29.46 -25.24
CA THR A 9 10.04 28.71 -25.85
C THR A 9 9.02 29.68 -26.46
N THR A 10 8.52 29.36 -27.66
CA THR A 10 7.53 30.20 -28.35
C THR A 10 6.14 30.07 -27.70
N ASP A 11 5.33 31.12 -27.79
CA ASP A 11 3.95 31.08 -27.29
C ASP A 11 3.14 29.96 -27.97
N GLU A 12 3.39 29.69 -29.26
CA GLU A 12 2.71 28.62 -29.99
C GLU A 12 2.98 27.24 -29.36
N ASP A 13 4.24 26.98 -28.97
CA ASP A 13 4.62 25.72 -28.36
C ASP A 13 4.12 25.59 -26.92
N VAL A 14 4.11 26.69 -26.16
CA VAL A 14 3.45 26.73 -24.85
C VAL A 14 1.97 26.38 -24.98
N GLN A 15 1.26 26.98 -25.94
CA GLN A 15 -0.16 26.73 -26.17
C GLN A 15 -0.45 25.30 -26.61
N LYS A 16 0.45 24.65 -27.37
CA LYS A 16 0.32 23.21 -27.70
C LYS A 16 0.29 22.34 -26.45
N ILE A 17 1.18 22.60 -25.49
CA ILE A 17 1.23 21.86 -24.23
C ILE A 17 0.03 22.18 -23.33
N VAL A 18 -0.35 23.45 -23.25
CA VAL A 18 -1.55 23.88 -22.52
C VAL A 18 -2.79 23.17 -23.03
N LYS A 19 -2.99 23.14 -24.35
CA LYS A 19 -4.14 22.47 -24.97
C LYS A 19 -4.17 20.98 -24.64
N GLN A 20 -3.04 20.27 -24.68
CA GLN A 20 -2.96 18.86 -24.29
C GLN A 20 -3.42 18.59 -22.85
N VAL A 21 -3.17 19.55 -21.95
CA VAL A 21 -3.59 19.47 -20.54
C VAL A 21 -5.08 19.81 -20.41
N GLU A 22 -5.56 20.84 -21.10
CA GLU A 22 -6.96 21.26 -21.08
C GLU A 22 -7.89 20.22 -21.73
N ASP A 23 -7.44 19.54 -22.78
CA ASP A 23 -8.15 18.42 -23.43
C ASP A 23 -8.41 17.25 -22.47
N LYS A 24 -7.65 17.15 -21.37
CA LYS A 24 -7.85 16.18 -20.27
C LYS A 24 -8.79 16.69 -19.15
N GLY A 25 -9.41 17.85 -19.35
CA GLY A 25 -10.38 18.47 -18.44
C GLY A 25 -9.74 19.19 -17.25
N LEU A 26 -8.51 19.68 -17.41
CA LEU A 26 -7.79 20.47 -16.40
C LEU A 26 -7.81 21.95 -16.77
N THR A 27 -7.65 22.83 -15.78
CA THR A 27 -7.53 24.27 -16.01
C THR A 27 -6.07 24.68 -15.93
N THR A 28 -5.65 25.58 -16.83
CA THR A 28 -4.27 26.06 -16.87
C THR A 28 -4.17 27.56 -16.60
N HIS A 29 -3.06 27.98 -16.00
CA HIS A 29 -2.69 29.37 -15.78
C HIS A 29 -1.23 29.57 -16.16
N ILE A 30 -1.01 30.38 -17.18
CA ILE A 30 0.33 30.67 -17.68
C ILE A 30 0.86 31.91 -16.94
N VAL A 31 2.10 31.82 -16.48
CA VAL A 31 2.85 32.96 -15.93
C VAL A 31 4.13 33.09 -16.75
N VAL A 32 4.23 34.21 -17.48
CA VAL A 32 5.41 34.55 -18.29
C VAL A 32 6.38 35.32 -17.40
N GLY A 33 7.47 34.64 -16.98
CA GLY A 33 8.55 35.26 -16.22
C GLY A 33 9.57 35.95 -17.13
N THR A 34 10.51 36.67 -16.52
CA THR A 34 11.61 37.34 -17.25
C THR A 34 12.60 36.38 -17.89
N GLU A 35 12.78 35.19 -17.29
CA GLU A 35 13.72 34.16 -17.77
C GLU A 35 13.01 32.90 -18.26
N THR A 36 11.90 32.52 -17.61
CA THR A 36 11.20 31.27 -17.84
C THR A 36 9.69 31.47 -17.78
N THR A 37 8.97 30.80 -18.69
CA THR A 37 7.52 30.66 -18.64
C THR A 37 7.17 29.42 -17.81
N ILE A 38 6.18 29.55 -16.93
CA ILE A 38 5.61 28.43 -16.18
C ILE A 38 4.12 28.33 -16.46
N CYS A 39 3.59 27.11 -16.42
CA CYS A 39 2.16 26.84 -16.51
C CYS A 39 1.70 26.10 -15.26
N GLY A 40 0.89 26.76 -14.45
CA GLY A 40 0.17 26.14 -13.35
C GLY A 40 -1.01 25.34 -13.89
N VAL A 41 -1.13 24.09 -13.46
CA VAL A 41 -2.22 23.18 -13.82
C VAL A 41 -3.03 22.85 -12.58
N ILE A 42 -4.33 23.16 -12.64
CA ILE A 42 -5.30 23.04 -11.56
C ILE A 42 -6.36 22.00 -11.94
N GLY A 43 -6.76 21.17 -10.97
CA GLY A 43 -7.75 20.11 -11.14
C GLY A 43 -7.20 18.73 -10.75
N ASP A 44 -7.79 17.67 -11.31
CA ASP A 44 -7.37 16.29 -11.03
C ASP A 44 -6.12 15.90 -11.84
N VAL A 45 -4.97 16.38 -11.37
CA VAL A 45 -3.66 16.20 -12.02
C VAL A 45 -3.19 14.73 -12.11
N THR A 46 -3.90 13.78 -11.51
CA THR A 46 -3.62 12.33 -11.65
C THR A 46 -3.83 11.83 -13.08
N LYS A 47 -4.69 12.52 -13.85
CA LYS A 47 -4.96 12.24 -15.28
C LYS A 47 -3.81 12.59 -16.21
N VAL A 48 -2.77 13.26 -15.70
CA VAL A 48 -1.59 13.68 -16.45
C VAL A 48 -0.36 13.03 -15.84
N ASP A 49 0.33 12.22 -16.65
CA ASP A 49 1.65 11.72 -16.32
C ASP A 49 2.69 12.83 -16.61
N PRO A 50 3.42 13.34 -15.60
CA PRO A 50 4.46 14.33 -15.79
C PRO A 50 5.50 13.90 -16.83
N LYS A 51 5.85 12.61 -16.85
CA LYS A 51 6.87 12.08 -17.77
C LYS A 51 6.46 12.22 -19.23
N GLN A 52 5.17 12.12 -19.55
CA GLN A 52 4.68 12.33 -20.93
C GLN A 52 4.89 13.77 -21.40
N LEU A 53 4.74 14.74 -20.49
CA LEU A 53 4.95 16.15 -20.81
C LEU A 53 6.44 16.47 -20.96
N GLU A 54 7.29 15.87 -20.12
CA GLU A 54 8.75 16.04 -20.15
C GLU A 54 9.42 15.47 -21.42
N VAL A 55 8.73 14.62 -22.19
CA VAL A 55 9.20 14.18 -23.51
C VAL A 55 9.21 15.33 -24.53
N SER A 56 8.38 16.35 -24.32
CA SER A 56 8.31 17.50 -25.22
C SER A 56 9.63 18.27 -25.23
N PRO A 57 10.18 18.64 -26.41
CA PRO A 57 11.45 19.34 -26.47
C PRO A 57 11.42 20.72 -25.82
N VAL A 58 10.23 21.29 -25.62
CA VAL A 58 10.03 22.62 -25.03
C VAL A 58 9.78 22.61 -23.51
N VAL A 59 9.51 21.45 -22.94
CA VAL A 59 9.34 21.29 -21.49
C VAL A 59 10.71 21.04 -20.86
N ASP A 60 11.02 21.77 -19.79
CA ASP A 60 12.26 21.59 -19.03
C ASP A 60 12.08 20.49 -17.97
N HIS A 61 11.08 20.67 -17.09
CA HIS A 61 10.67 19.69 -16.10
C HIS A 61 9.25 19.97 -15.60
N VAL A 62 8.61 18.99 -14.97
CA VAL A 62 7.25 19.10 -14.42
C VAL A 62 7.22 18.75 -12.94
N MET A 63 6.68 19.66 -12.13
CA MET A 63 6.56 19.50 -10.68
C MET A 63 5.12 19.22 -10.28
N ARG A 64 4.86 18.14 -9.54
CA ARG A 64 3.56 17.96 -8.90
C ARG A 64 3.50 18.83 -7.65
N VAL A 65 2.48 19.69 -7.58
CA VAL A 65 2.18 20.53 -6.40
C VAL A 65 1.36 19.73 -5.38
N SER A 66 0.57 18.76 -5.85
CA SER A 66 -0.19 17.85 -5.01
C SER A 66 0.48 16.48 -4.97
N GLU A 67 0.59 15.90 -3.80
CA GLU A 67 1.13 14.55 -3.60
C GLU A 67 0.28 13.51 -4.37
N PRO A 68 0.90 12.46 -4.95
CA PRO A 68 0.22 11.52 -5.85
C PRO A 68 -0.77 10.57 -5.16
N TYR A 69 -0.87 10.57 -3.83
CA TYR A 69 -1.59 9.59 -3.02
C TYR A 69 -2.77 10.21 -2.24
N LYS A 70 -3.71 10.87 -2.94
CA LYS A 70 -4.80 11.65 -2.32
C LYS A 70 -5.59 10.92 -1.23
N LEU A 71 -5.98 9.65 -1.45
CA LEU A 71 -6.86 8.93 -0.52
C LEU A 71 -6.17 8.55 0.80
N ALA A 72 -4.86 8.38 0.80
CA ALA A 72 -4.07 8.08 1.99
C ALA A 72 -3.47 9.34 2.64
N ASN A 73 -3.71 10.52 2.06
CA ASN A 73 -3.10 11.76 2.47
C ASN A 73 -3.92 12.49 3.54
N ARG A 74 -3.26 12.89 4.64
CA ARG A 74 -3.88 13.68 5.72
C ARG A 74 -4.42 15.03 5.27
N ALA A 75 -3.87 15.62 4.20
CA ALA A 75 -4.43 16.84 3.62
C ALA A 75 -5.88 16.64 3.13
N PHE A 76 -6.25 15.42 2.74
CA PHE A 76 -7.60 15.06 2.30
C PHE A 76 -8.39 14.28 3.36
N HIS A 77 -7.70 13.58 4.26
CA HIS A 77 -8.27 12.85 5.38
C HIS A 77 -7.54 13.21 6.69
N PRO A 78 -7.83 14.37 7.31
CA PRO A 78 -7.05 14.88 8.43
C PRO A 78 -7.14 14.02 9.69
N GLU A 79 -8.30 13.39 9.90
CA GLU A 79 -8.56 12.51 11.04
C GLU A 79 -7.79 11.20 10.94
N ASP A 80 -7.47 10.62 12.11
CA ASP A 80 -6.83 9.31 12.21
C ASP A 80 -7.77 8.20 11.74
N SER A 81 -7.27 7.34 10.86
CA SER A 81 -7.92 6.06 10.56
C SER A 81 -7.68 5.08 11.70
N ILE A 82 -8.74 4.70 12.40
CA ILE A 82 -8.72 3.67 13.44
C ILE A 82 -9.34 2.39 12.88
N ILE A 83 -8.52 1.35 12.74
CA ILE A 83 -8.93 0.08 12.12
C ILE A 83 -9.28 -0.92 13.21
N ASP A 84 -10.48 -1.51 13.15
CA ASP A 84 -10.90 -2.58 14.04
C ASP A 84 -10.54 -3.96 13.43
N VAL A 85 -9.72 -4.71 14.13
CA VAL A 85 -9.32 -6.08 13.81
C VAL A 85 -9.92 -7.03 14.85
N ALA A 86 -11.15 -7.48 14.59
CA ALA A 86 -11.88 -8.40 15.46
C ALA A 86 -11.91 -7.96 16.94
N GLY A 87 -12.17 -6.68 17.17
CA GLY A 87 -12.23 -6.01 18.48
C GLY A 87 -10.93 -5.33 18.91
N VAL A 88 -9.81 -5.55 18.21
CA VAL A 88 -8.53 -4.87 18.47
C VAL A 88 -8.42 -3.63 17.59
N LYS A 89 -8.41 -2.44 18.22
CA LYS A 89 -8.22 -1.18 17.50
C LYS A 89 -6.75 -0.92 17.18
N VAL A 90 -6.47 -0.44 15.97
CA VAL A 90 -5.13 -0.07 15.48
C VAL A 90 -5.18 1.36 14.95
N GLY A 91 -4.34 2.25 15.50
CA GLY A 91 -4.29 3.66 15.11
C GLY A 91 -4.80 4.61 16.21
N GLY A 92 -4.54 5.91 16.05
CA GLY A 92 -4.75 6.91 17.10
C GLY A 92 -3.93 6.58 18.36
N ASP A 93 -4.57 6.61 19.51
CA ASP A 93 -3.94 6.29 20.81
C ASP A 93 -3.89 4.77 21.11
N HIS A 94 -4.31 3.91 20.18
CA HIS A 94 -4.34 2.46 20.36
C HIS A 94 -3.04 1.79 19.86
N LEU A 95 -2.27 1.22 20.79
CA LEU A 95 -1.08 0.43 20.47
C LEU A 95 -1.47 -1.01 20.11
N ALA A 96 -1.07 -1.45 18.92
CA ALA A 96 -1.20 -2.84 18.48
C ALA A 96 0.12 -3.60 18.64
N LEU A 97 0.16 -4.59 19.54
CA LEU A 97 1.28 -5.51 19.68
C LEU A 97 0.96 -6.85 19.02
N ILE A 98 1.61 -7.14 17.88
CA ILE A 98 1.43 -8.38 17.11
C ILE A 98 2.67 -9.26 17.29
N ALA A 99 2.51 -10.44 17.87
CA ALA A 99 3.62 -11.36 18.13
C ALA A 99 3.27 -12.79 17.72
N GLY A 100 4.28 -13.61 17.47
CA GLY A 100 4.09 -15.01 17.06
C GLY A 100 5.21 -15.48 16.12
N PRO A 101 5.20 -16.77 15.74
CA PRO A 101 6.31 -17.35 15.01
C PRO A 101 6.43 -16.84 13.57
N CYS A 102 7.64 -16.95 13.03
CA CYS A 102 7.90 -16.63 11.63
C CYS A 102 7.14 -17.58 10.69
N SER A 103 7.11 -18.88 11.04
CA SER A 103 6.45 -19.94 10.28
C SER A 103 5.56 -20.74 11.23
N VAL A 104 4.43 -21.22 10.72
CA VAL A 104 3.63 -22.25 11.41
C VAL A 104 4.28 -23.60 11.13
N GLU A 105 4.64 -24.33 12.18
CA GLU A 105 5.39 -25.59 12.08
C GLU A 105 4.67 -26.76 12.74
N SER A 106 3.99 -26.54 13.87
CA SER A 106 3.09 -27.52 14.49
C SER A 106 2.01 -26.83 15.34
N LYS A 107 0.95 -27.57 15.66
CA LYS A 107 -0.14 -27.06 16.51
C LYS A 107 0.36 -26.72 17.92
N GLU A 108 1.16 -27.59 18.51
CA GLU A 108 1.72 -27.45 19.86
C GLU A 108 2.62 -26.22 19.94
N GLN A 109 3.48 -26.03 18.93
CA GLN A 109 4.39 -24.90 18.85
C GLN A 109 3.64 -23.56 18.77
N VAL A 110 2.65 -23.46 17.89
CA VAL A 110 1.88 -22.21 17.72
C VAL A 110 1.05 -21.89 18.97
N ILE A 111 0.35 -22.87 19.55
CA ILE A 111 -0.47 -22.65 20.75
C ILE A 111 0.39 -22.20 21.93
N MET A 112 1.55 -22.84 22.14
CA MET A 112 2.48 -22.48 23.21
C MET A 112 2.96 -21.02 23.06
N ILE A 113 3.37 -20.63 21.85
CA ILE A 113 3.80 -19.25 21.56
C ILE A 113 2.63 -18.27 21.70
N ALA A 114 1.43 -18.62 21.25
CA ALA A 114 0.26 -17.76 21.36
C ALA A 114 -0.09 -17.45 22.83
N LYS A 115 -0.05 -18.46 23.71
CA LYS A 115 -0.26 -18.29 25.15
C LYS A 115 0.82 -17.38 25.76
N ALA A 116 2.09 -17.59 25.42
CA ALA A 116 3.19 -16.74 25.90
C ALA A 116 3.08 -15.29 25.38
N ALA A 117 2.76 -15.10 24.10
CA ALA A 117 2.57 -13.79 23.49
C ALA A 117 1.42 -13.02 24.15
N LYS A 118 0.27 -13.68 24.38
CA LYS A 118 -0.86 -13.08 25.10
C LYS A 118 -0.46 -12.66 26.51
N ALA A 119 0.23 -13.53 27.25
CA ALA A 119 0.70 -13.22 28.60
C ALA A 119 1.69 -12.05 28.63
N ALA A 120 2.46 -11.85 27.57
CA ALA A 120 3.36 -10.71 27.39
C ALA A 120 2.67 -9.42 26.90
N GLY A 121 1.35 -9.44 26.70
CA GLY A 121 0.56 -8.27 26.31
C GLY A 121 0.30 -8.13 24.81
N ALA A 122 0.61 -9.14 24.00
CA ALA A 122 0.24 -9.12 22.58
C ALA A 122 -1.30 -9.12 22.43
N ASN A 123 -1.78 -8.31 21.50
CA ASN A 123 -3.21 -8.19 21.19
C ASN A 123 -3.60 -9.06 19.99
N MET A 124 -2.64 -9.47 19.16
CA MET A 124 -2.86 -10.33 17.99
C MET A 124 -1.73 -11.34 17.83
N LEU A 125 -2.04 -12.48 17.20
CA LEU A 125 -1.11 -13.56 16.91
C LEU A 125 -0.71 -13.53 15.43
N ARG A 126 0.60 -13.40 15.12
CA ARG A 126 1.09 -13.59 13.74
C ARG A 126 1.64 -14.99 13.48
N GLY A 127 1.44 -15.52 12.28
CA GLY A 127 2.06 -16.77 11.84
C GLY A 127 2.09 -16.90 10.32
N GLY A 128 3.23 -17.31 9.76
CA GLY A 128 3.36 -17.50 8.30
C GLY A 128 2.93 -18.92 7.90
N ALA A 129 1.72 -19.08 7.39
CA ALA A 129 1.23 -20.34 6.84
C ALA A 129 1.85 -20.66 5.47
N PHE A 130 2.07 -19.61 4.66
CA PHE A 130 2.75 -19.66 3.36
C PHE A 130 4.07 -18.91 3.46
N LYS A 131 5.14 -19.43 2.86
CA LYS A 131 6.47 -18.81 2.92
C LYS A 131 7.00 -18.45 1.53
N PRO A 132 7.30 -17.17 1.25
CA PRO A 132 7.97 -16.78 0.01
C PRO A 132 9.46 -17.15 0.12
N ARG A 133 9.83 -18.34 -0.37
CA ARG A 133 11.21 -18.85 -0.30
C ARG A 133 11.96 -18.58 -1.59
N THR A 134 13.24 -18.22 -1.44
CA THR A 134 14.17 -18.08 -2.56
C THR A 134 14.56 -19.42 -3.19
N SER A 135 14.49 -20.51 -2.41
CA SER A 135 14.81 -21.87 -2.88
C SER A 135 13.57 -22.76 -2.82
N PRO A 136 13.30 -23.58 -3.85
CA PRO A 136 12.18 -24.51 -3.87
C PRO A 136 12.33 -25.67 -2.86
N TYR A 137 13.55 -25.98 -2.41
CA TYR A 137 13.82 -27.07 -1.45
C TYR A 137 13.65 -26.64 0.01
N ALA A 138 13.44 -25.34 0.24
CA ALA A 138 13.26 -24.83 1.58
C ALA A 138 11.83 -25.12 2.06
N PHE A 139 11.60 -25.12 3.39
CA PHE A 139 10.26 -25.26 3.93
C PHE A 139 9.30 -24.19 3.39
N GLN A 140 8.25 -24.61 2.68
CA GLN A 140 7.32 -23.71 1.99
C GLN A 140 6.19 -23.18 2.89
N GLY A 141 6.15 -23.63 4.15
CA GLY A 141 5.00 -23.43 5.02
C GLY A 141 4.03 -24.61 4.96
N MET A 142 3.04 -24.61 5.85
CA MET A 142 2.00 -25.64 5.93
C MET A 142 0.77 -25.33 5.05
N GLY A 143 0.76 -24.18 4.36
CA GLY A 143 -0.36 -23.74 3.52
C GLY A 143 -1.66 -23.64 4.33
N THR A 144 -2.77 -24.05 3.73
CA THR A 144 -4.11 -24.14 4.34
C THR A 144 -4.11 -24.81 5.72
N ALA A 145 -3.40 -25.93 5.90
CA ALA A 145 -3.31 -26.60 7.20
C ALA A 145 -2.63 -25.72 8.28
N GLY A 146 -1.74 -24.83 7.87
CA GLY A 146 -1.15 -23.83 8.75
C GLY A 146 -2.14 -22.75 9.22
N LEU A 147 -3.14 -22.41 8.40
CA LEU A 147 -4.22 -21.51 8.80
C LEU A 147 -5.14 -22.18 9.82
N ASP A 148 -5.45 -23.47 9.65
CA ASP A 148 -6.26 -24.23 10.61
C ASP A 148 -5.57 -24.34 11.99
N ILE A 149 -4.23 -24.44 12.00
CA ILE A 149 -3.44 -24.37 13.24
C ILE A 149 -3.56 -22.99 13.90
N LEU A 150 -3.50 -21.91 13.13
CA LEU A 150 -3.68 -20.55 13.67
C LEU A 150 -5.09 -20.35 14.24
N LEU A 151 -6.11 -20.90 13.59
CA LEU A 151 -7.48 -20.91 14.12
C LEU A 151 -7.56 -21.65 15.45
N ALA A 152 -6.95 -22.83 15.58
CA ALA A 152 -6.93 -23.55 16.86
C ALA A 152 -6.22 -22.73 17.96
N ALA A 153 -5.15 -22.00 17.63
CA ALA A 153 -4.49 -21.11 18.58
C ALA A 153 -5.35 -19.89 18.95
N LYS A 154 -6.13 -19.36 18.01
CA LYS A 154 -7.14 -18.32 18.26
C LYS A 154 -8.24 -18.82 19.17
N GLU A 155 -8.75 -20.04 18.99
CA GLU A 155 -9.75 -20.63 19.89
C GLU A 155 -9.23 -20.74 21.33
N GLU A 156 -7.97 -21.16 21.49
CA GLU A 156 -7.33 -21.32 22.80
C GLU A 156 -7.01 -20.00 23.52
N THR A 157 -6.79 -18.92 22.77
CA THR A 157 -6.24 -17.67 23.32
C THR A 157 -7.13 -16.47 23.12
N GLY A 158 -8.09 -16.51 22.21
CA GLY A 158 -8.88 -15.36 21.77
C GLY A 158 -8.09 -14.30 21.00
N LEU A 159 -6.81 -14.52 20.67
CA LEU A 159 -6.03 -13.57 19.88
C LEU A 159 -6.45 -13.61 18.41
N PRO A 160 -6.85 -12.49 17.79
CA PRO A 160 -7.04 -12.41 16.34
C PRO A 160 -5.75 -12.77 15.60
N ILE A 161 -5.88 -13.40 14.43
CA ILE A 161 -4.74 -13.93 13.68
C ILE A 161 -4.34 -13.06 12.50
N VAL A 162 -3.03 -12.98 12.31
CA VAL A 162 -2.38 -12.24 11.22
C VAL A 162 -1.55 -13.23 10.39
N SER A 163 -1.85 -13.35 9.10
CA SER A 163 -1.14 -14.25 8.19
C SER A 163 -0.88 -13.57 6.85
N GLU A 164 0.17 -14.00 6.16
CA GLU A 164 0.63 -13.41 4.91
C GLU A 164 -0.03 -14.08 3.70
N LEU A 165 -0.72 -13.28 2.89
CA LEU A 165 -1.33 -13.70 1.64
C LEU A 165 -0.30 -13.59 0.51
N MET A 166 -0.05 -14.71 -0.17
CA MET A 166 0.97 -14.79 -1.22
C MET A 166 0.41 -14.74 -2.65
N SER A 167 -0.86 -15.10 -2.82
CA SER A 167 -1.52 -15.24 -4.12
C SER A 167 -3.00 -14.90 -3.99
N ALA A 168 -3.59 -14.33 -5.04
CA ALA A 168 -4.99 -13.94 -5.09
C ALA A 168 -5.96 -15.14 -5.09
N GLU A 169 -5.46 -16.36 -5.33
CA GLU A 169 -6.26 -17.58 -5.28
C GLU A 169 -6.75 -17.92 -3.86
N TYR A 170 -5.99 -17.53 -2.83
CA TYR A 170 -6.30 -17.83 -1.43
C TYR A 170 -7.16 -16.76 -0.74
N ILE A 171 -7.63 -15.73 -1.48
CA ILE A 171 -8.37 -14.61 -0.87
C ILE A 171 -9.62 -15.09 -0.14
N GLU A 172 -10.40 -16.01 -0.72
CA GLU A 172 -11.63 -16.49 -0.07
C GLU A 172 -11.34 -17.25 1.22
N GLU A 173 -10.32 -18.11 1.22
CA GLU A 173 -9.88 -18.80 2.43
C GLU A 173 -9.38 -17.82 3.50
N PHE A 174 -8.66 -16.77 3.11
CA PHE A 174 -8.19 -15.75 4.04
C PHE A 174 -9.36 -14.91 4.59
N ASN A 175 -10.38 -14.60 3.79
CA ASN A 175 -11.59 -13.92 4.23
C ASN A 175 -12.33 -14.73 5.31
N GLU A 176 -12.33 -16.05 5.21
CA GLU A 176 -12.96 -16.94 6.19
C GLU A 176 -12.13 -17.07 7.47
N LYS A 177 -10.81 -17.23 7.34
CA LYS A 177 -9.97 -17.71 8.44
C LYS A 177 -9.13 -16.62 9.13
N VAL A 178 -8.73 -15.56 8.42
CA VAL A 178 -7.73 -14.58 8.89
C VAL A 178 -8.38 -13.25 9.28
N ASP A 179 -7.93 -12.63 10.38
CA ASP A 179 -8.52 -11.38 10.87
C ASP A 179 -7.81 -10.14 10.29
N LEU A 180 -6.49 -10.22 10.08
CA LEU A 180 -5.67 -9.19 9.43
C LEU A 180 -4.78 -9.83 8.37
N ILE A 181 -4.97 -9.44 7.11
CA ILE A 181 -4.25 -10.02 6.00
C ILE A 181 -2.98 -9.21 5.75
N GLN A 182 -1.82 -9.86 5.80
CA GLN A 182 -0.54 -9.22 5.50
C GLN A 182 -0.18 -9.35 4.03
N ILE A 183 0.22 -8.23 3.41
CA ILE A 183 0.96 -8.23 2.14
C ILE A 183 2.44 -8.01 2.45
N GLY A 184 3.26 -9.00 2.13
CA GLY A 184 4.70 -8.97 2.39
C GLY A 184 5.44 -7.93 1.55
N ALA A 185 6.62 -7.53 2.03
CA ALA A 185 7.48 -6.54 1.35
C ALA A 185 7.82 -6.92 -0.11
N ARG A 186 7.95 -8.22 -0.41
CA ARG A 186 8.19 -8.72 -1.78
C ARG A 186 7.00 -8.55 -2.72
N ASN A 187 5.80 -8.41 -2.16
CA ASN A 187 4.56 -8.19 -2.90
C ASN A 187 4.07 -6.73 -2.80
N MET A 188 4.85 -5.80 -2.21
CA MET A 188 4.42 -4.40 -2.06
C MET A 188 4.03 -3.75 -3.40
N GLN A 189 4.72 -4.08 -4.50
CA GLN A 189 4.41 -3.59 -5.85
C GLN A 189 3.84 -4.68 -6.75
N ASN A 190 3.30 -5.76 -6.16
CA ASN A 190 2.53 -6.73 -6.93
C ASN A 190 1.13 -6.14 -7.17
N PHE A 191 1.03 -5.21 -8.11
CA PHE A 191 -0.18 -4.41 -8.33
C PHE A 191 -1.39 -5.25 -8.74
N ASP A 192 -1.19 -6.38 -9.41
CA ASP A 192 -2.29 -7.27 -9.76
C ASP A 192 -2.83 -7.97 -8.52
N LEU A 193 -1.96 -8.43 -7.61
CA LEU A 193 -2.40 -8.91 -6.29
C LEU A 193 -3.10 -7.81 -5.49
N LEU A 194 -2.55 -6.59 -5.44
CA LEU A 194 -3.13 -5.49 -4.67
C LEU A 194 -4.51 -5.08 -5.18
N LYS A 195 -4.73 -5.06 -6.51
CA LYS A 195 -6.05 -4.80 -7.10
C LYS A 195 -7.05 -5.87 -6.71
N GLU A 196 -6.65 -7.14 -6.76
CA GLU A 196 -7.53 -8.25 -6.37
C GLU A 196 -7.85 -8.22 -4.86
N VAL A 197 -6.85 -7.92 -4.03
CA VAL A 197 -7.04 -7.69 -2.58
C VAL A 197 -8.04 -6.55 -2.35
N GLY A 198 -7.87 -5.39 -3.01
CA GLY A 198 -8.77 -4.26 -2.84
C GLY A 198 -10.21 -4.51 -3.32
N LYS A 199 -10.41 -5.44 -4.26
CA LYS A 199 -11.75 -5.80 -4.77
C LYS A 199 -12.45 -6.89 -3.96
N ARG A 200 -11.68 -7.85 -3.44
CA ARG A 200 -12.21 -9.14 -2.96
C ARG A 200 -11.97 -9.39 -1.47
N CYS A 201 -10.97 -8.76 -0.86
CA CYS A 201 -10.76 -8.93 0.58
C CYS A 201 -11.79 -8.13 1.38
N THR A 202 -12.34 -8.77 2.40
CA THR A 202 -13.28 -8.15 3.36
C THR A 202 -12.62 -7.85 4.71
N LYS A 203 -11.32 -8.15 4.82
CA LYS A 203 -10.51 -7.99 6.03
C LYS A 203 -9.56 -6.80 5.90
N PRO A 204 -9.18 -6.15 7.01
CA PRO A 204 -8.10 -5.19 7.03
C PRO A 204 -6.79 -5.74 6.45
N ILE A 205 -5.99 -4.84 5.86
CA ILE A 205 -4.73 -5.17 5.20
C ILE A 205 -3.54 -4.55 5.95
N LEU A 206 -2.56 -5.37 6.28
CA LEU A 206 -1.23 -4.95 6.75
C LEU A 206 -0.25 -4.93 5.57
N LEU A 207 -0.05 -3.77 4.96
CA LEU A 207 0.89 -3.59 3.84
C LEU A 207 2.31 -3.31 4.34
N LYS A 208 3.25 -4.21 4.06
CA LYS A 208 4.67 -3.99 4.38
C LYS A 208 5.37 -3.17 3.30
N ARG A 209 6.16 -2.18 3.74
CA ARG A 209 7.08 -1.45 2.86
C ARG A 209 8.08 -2.40 2.20
N GLY A 210 8.29 -2.22 0.91
CA GLY A 210 9.26 -2.93 0.09
C GLY A 210 10.68 -2.61 0.54
N LEU A 211 11.60 -3.53 0.32
CA LEU A 211 12.97 -3.48 0.86
C LEU A 211 13.72 -2.18 0.48
N SER A 212 13.42 -1.63 -0.70
CA SER A 212 14.08 -0.44 -1.25
C SER A 212 13.08 0.62 -1.72
N ALA A 213 11.81 0.50 -1.35
CA ALA A 213 10.79 1.48 -1.74
C ALA A 213 10.97 2.79 -0.96
N THR A 214 10.82 3.93 -1.62
CA THR A 214 10.67 5.23 -0.96
C THR A 214 9.36 5.30 -0.16
N TYR A 215 9.18 6.34 0.66
CA TYR A 215 7.90 6.55 1.35
C TYR A 215 6.77 6.87 0.37
N GLU A 216 7.04 7.68 -0.67
CA GLU A 216 6.06 7.98 -1.70
C GLU A 216 5.60 6.71 -2.43
N GLU A 217 6.53 5.86 -2.87
CA GLU A 217 6.20 4.58 -3.53
C GLU A 217 5.45 3.59 -2.63
N TRP A 218 5.54 3.73 -1.30
CA TRP A 218 4.81 2.88 -0.38
C TRP A 218 3.37 3.36 -0.13
N ILE A 219 3.13 4.68 -0.20
CA ILE A 219 1.81 5.28 0.05
C ILE A 219 0.95 5.30 -1.23
N MET A 220 1.57 5.34 -2.42
CA MET A 220 0.89 5.19 -3.72
C MET A 220 0.30 3.80 -3.93
#